data_AF-A0A399RK17-F1
#
_entry.id   AF-A0A399RK17-F1
#
_cell.length_a   1.000
_cell.length_b   1.000
_cell.length_c   1.000
_cell.angle_alpha   90.00
_cell.angle_beta   90.00
_cell.angle_gamma   90.00
#
_symmetry.space_group_name_H-M   'P 1'
#
loop_
_entity.id
_entity.type
_entity.pdbx_description
1 polymer ?
#
loop_
_entity_poly.entity_id
_entity_poly.type
_entity_poly.pdbx_seq_one_letter_code
_entity_poly.pdbx_strand_id
1 'polypeptide(L)'
;MMLPRSSLALKALFVALFLWIQGAALYDAAAHGDAPHDHYGVSCDLEHVVAPQVAPLPTSPTLPSPPRTFTISEAPTLDFRPWSRPPGRGPPPRGPPAFNQ
;
A
#
# COMPACT_ATOMS: atom_id res chain seq x y z
N MET A 1 -8.13 -29.00 -27.35
CA MET A 1 -9.30 -28.51 -26.59
C MET A 1 -9.49 -27.05 -26.95
N MET A 2 -10.33 -26.74 -27.95
CA MET A 2 -10.62 -25.36 -28.36
C MET A 2 -11.64 -24.78 -27.38
N LEU A 3 -11.27 -23.75 -26.61
CA LEU A 3 -12.28 -23.00 -25.86
C LEU A 3 -13.30 -22.43 -26.87
N PRO A 4 -14.61 -22.60 -26.65
CA PRO A 4 -15.61 -22.03 -27.56
C PRO A 4 -15.44 -20.50 -27.56
N ARG A 5 -15.34 -19.90 -28.75
CA ARG A 5 -15.15 -18.45 -28.96
C ARG A 5 -16.15 -17.59 -28.18
N SER A 6 -17.33 -18.12 -27.88
CA SER A 6 -18.37 -17.49 -27.05
C SER A 6 -17.97 -17.28 -25.58
N SER A 7 -17.06 -18.10 -25.03
CA SER A 7 -16.62 -17.99 -23.64
C SER A 7 -15.80 -16.72 -23.38
N LEU A 8 -14.99 -16.28 -24.35
CA LEU A 8 -14.15 -15.10 -24.16
C LEU A 8 -14.97 -13.81 -24.18
N ALA A 9 -15.93 -13.69 -25.10
CA ALA A 9 -16.85 -12.55 -25.15
C ALA A 9 -17.71 -12.45 -23.88
N LEU A 10 -18.24 -13.58 -23.40
CA LEU A 10 -19.02 -13.62 -22.17
C LEU A 10 -18.17 -13.23 -20.94
N LYS A 11 -16.94 -13.74 -20.85
CA LYS A 11 -16.01 -13.34 -19.79
C LYS A 11 -15.66 -11.86 -19.85
N ALA A 12 -15.39 -11.34 -21.05
CA ALA A 12 -15.13 -9.91 -21.25
C ALA A 12 -16.32 -9.06 -20.82
N LEU A 13 -17.55 -9.49 -21.12
CA LEU A 13 -18.77 -8.81 -20.68
C LEU A 13 -18.89 -8.80 -19.15
N PHE A 14 -18.65 -9.93 -18.48
CA PHE A 14 -18.66 -9.97 -17.02
C PHE A 14 -17.55 -9.11 -16.39
N VAL A 15 -16.35 -9.10 -16.97
CA VAL A 15 -15.26 -8.23 -16.51
C VAL A 15 -15.63 -6.76 -16.71
N ALA A 16 -16.19 -6.40 -17.86
CA ALA A 16 -16.63 -5.03 -18.12
C ALA A 16 -17.74 -4.59 -17.16
N LEU A 17 -18.73 -5.45 -16.91
CA LEU A 17 -19.80 -5.19 -15.95
C LEU A 17 -19.24 -5.03 -14.53
N PHE A 18 -18.34 -5.92 -14.11
CA PHE A 18 -17.69 -5.83 -12.80
C PHE A 18 -16.94 -4.51 -12.64
N LEU A 19 -16.09 -4.14 -13.61
CA LEU A 19 -15.35 -2.88 -13.56
C LEU A 19 -16.27 -1.66 -13.57
N TRP A 20 -17.38 -1.72 -14.32
CA TRP A 20 -18.37 -0.65 -14.33
C TRP A 20 -19.05 -0.48 -12.96
N ILE A 21 -19.47 -1.57 -12.32
CA ILE A 21 -20.06 -1.55 -10.97
C ILE A 21 -19.06 -0.97 -9.96
N GLN A 22 -17.80 -1.45 -9.98
CA GLN A 22 -16.76 -0.95 -9.09
C GLN A 22 -16.49 0.55 -9.31
N GLY A 23 -16.47 0.99 -10.57
CA GLY A 23 -16.28 2.40 -10.90
C GLY A 23 -17.44 3.28 -10.46
N ALA A 24 -18.69 2.83 -10.63
CA ALA A 24 -19.87 3.54 -10.17
C ALA A 24 -19.90 3.68 -8.64
N ALA A 25 -19.59 2.59 -7.91
CA ALA A 25 -19.48 2.61 -6.46
C ALA A 25 -18.37 3.56 -5.97
N LEU A 26 -17.21 3.57 -6.63
CA LEU A 26 -16.11 4.46 -6.27
C LEU A 26 -16.42 5.92 -6.57
N TYR A 27 -17.11 6.21 -7.67
CA TYR A 27 -17.57 7.55 -8.01
C TYR A 27 -18.54 8.09 -6.95
N ASP A 28 -19.50 7.25 -6.55
CA ASP A 28 -20.48 7.61 -5.51
C ASP A 28 -19.81 7.88 -4.15
N ALA A 29 -18.91 6.97 -3.74
CA ALA A 29 -18.09 7.17 -2.53
C ALA A 29 -17.20 8.43 -2.62
N ALA A 30 -16.67 8.76 -3.80
CA ALA A 30 -15.86 9.98 -3.97
C ALA A 30 -16.71 11.27 -3.95
N ALA A 31 -17.96 11.19 -4.42
CA ALA A 31 -18.87 12.33 -4.46
C ALA A 31 -19.52 12.62 -3.10
N HIS A 32 -19.86 11.59 -2.34
CA HIS A 32 -20.61 11.70 -1.09
C HIS A 32 -19.80 11.34 0.16
N GLY A 33 -18.66 10.67 0.01
CA GLY A 33 -17.87 10.17 1.15
C GLY A 33 -18.68 9.19 2.00
N ASP A 34 -18.51 9.29 3.32
CA ASP A 34 -19.31 8.58 4.31
C ASP A 34 -20.54 9.39 4.75
N ALA A 35 -20.83 10.52 4.10
CA ALA A 35 -21.96 11.35 4.49
C ALA A 35 -23.29 10.62 4.18
N PRO A 36 -24.26 10.66 5.11
CA PRO A 36 -25.57 10.07 4.86
C PRO A 36 -26.24 10.74 3.67
N HIS A 37 -26.73 9.93 2.74
CA HIS A 37 -27.42 10.38 1.54
C HIS A 37 -28.43 9.32 1.08
N ASP A 38 -29.30 9.69 0.13
CA ASP A 38 -30.37 8.82 -0.35
C ASP A 38 -30.19 8.42 -1.82
N HIS A 39 -30.45 7.15 -2.13
CA HIS A 39 -30.63 6.66 -3.50
C HIS A 39 -32.09 6.25 -3.70
N TYR A 40 -32.84 7.04 -4.47
CA TYR A 40 -34.22 6.72 -4.85
C TYR A 40 -35.13 6.43 -3.63
N GLY A 41 -34.93 7.17 -2.54
CA GLY A 41 -35.70 7.01 -1.29
C GLY A 41 -35.19 5.90 -0.36
N VAL A 42 -34.05 5.28 -0.68
CA VAL A 42 -33.34 4.34 0.21
C VAL A 42 -32.13 5.06 0.80
N SER A 43 -32.09 5.14 2.13
CA SER A 43 -30.96 5.72 2.87
C SER A 43 -29.71 4.86 2.70
N CYS A 44 -28.65 5.46 2.18
CA CYS A 44 -27.29 4.93 2.16
C CYS A 44 -26.58 5.41 3.44
N ASP A 45 -26.77 4.66 4.53
CA ASP A 45 -26.10 4.91 5.81
C ASP A 45 -24.98 3.88 6.01
N LEU A 46 -23.77 4.28 5.61
CA LEU A 46 -22.58 3.45 5.77
C LEU A 46 -22.11 3.38 7.22
N GLU A 47 -22.46 4.34 8.08
CA GLU A 47 -22.05 4.35 9.49
C GLU A 47 -22.67 3.18 10.25
N HIS A 48 -23.92 2.83 9.95
CA HIS A 48 -24.61 1.70 10.57
C HIS A 48 -24.28 0.34 9.94
N VAL A 49 -23.96 0.30 8.63
CA VAL A 49 -23.58 -0.93 7.92
C VAL A 49 -22.11 -1.32 8.19
N VAL A 50 -21.24 -0.31 8.33
CA VAL A 50 -19.80 -0.44 8.65
C VAL A 50 -19.55 -0.17 10.12
N ALA A 51 -20.57 -0.26 10.99
CA ALA A 51 -20.36 -0.43 12.42
C ALA A 51 -19.37 -1.59 12.56
N PRO A 52 -18.14 -1.34 13.03
CA PRO A 52 -17.09 -2.28 12.80
C PRO A 52 -17.47 -3.51 13.59
N GLN A 53 -17.74 -4.59 12.87
CA GLN A 53 -17.66 -5.94 13.39
C GLN A 53 -16.18 -6.15 13.67
N VAL A 54 -15.66 -5.42 14.68
CA VAL A 54 -14.30 -5.56 15.17
C VAL A 54 -14.27 -6.99 15.66
N ALA A 55 -13.67 -7.88 14.87
CA ALA A 55 -13.28 -9.18 15.37
C ALA A 55 -12.53 -8.91 16.67
N PRO A 56 -12.95 -9.51 17.80
CA PRO A 56 -12.35 -9.20 19.10
C PRO A 56 -10.84 -9.38 18.97
N LEU A 57 -10.11 -8.27 19.07
CA LEU A 57 -8.66 -8.30 19.01
C LEU A 57 -8.18 -9.14 20.20
N PRO A 58 -7.26 -10.10 19.98
CA PRO A 58 -6.73 -10.87 21.10
C PRO A 58 -6.09 -9.91 22.10
N THR A 59 -6.37 -10.13 23.39
CA THR A 59 -5.76 -9.36 24.47
C THR A 59 -4.24 -9.45 24.35
N SER A 60 -3.57 -8.31 24.20
CA SER A 60 -2.11 -8.28 24.14
C SER A 60 -1.55 -8.77 25.49
N PRO A 61 -0.57 -9.70 25.51
CA PRO A 61 0.03 -10.16 26.75
C PRO A 61 0.78 -9.01 27.43
N THR A 62 0.74 -8.97 28.76
CA THR A 62 1.55 -8.03 29.54
C THR A 62 3.02 -8.39 29.39
N LEU A 63 3.76 -7.60 28.61
CA LEU A 63 5.21 -7.73 28.48
C LEU A 63 5.90 -6.98 29.64
N PRO A 64 6.99 -7.54 30.21
CA PRO A 64 7.79 -6.82 31.20
C PRO A 64 8.39 -5.56 30.56
N SER A 65 8.49 -4.49 31.35
CA SER A 65 9.19 -3.29 30.89
C SER A 65 10.64 -3.64 30.53
N PRO A 66 11.15 -3.20 29.37
CA PRO A 66 12.54 -3.43 29.02
C PRO A 66 13.45 -2.78 30.06
N PRO A 67 14.57 -3.42 30.43
CA PRO A 67 15.52 -2.84 31.36
C PRO A 67 16.04 -1.52 30.78
N ARG A 68 15.76 -0.41 31.48
CA ARG A 68 16.29 0.92 31.13
C ARG A 68 17.71 1.08 31.66
N THR A 69 18.62 0.21 31.24
CA THR A 69 20.04 0.41 31.49
C THR A 69 20.60 1.18 30.31
N PHE A 70 20.52 2.51 30.38
CA PHE A 70 21.27 3.37 29.48
C PHE A 70 22.73 3.28 29.91
N THR A 71 23.52 2.38 29.31
CA THR A 71 24.96 2.60 29.28
C THR A 71 25.17 3.88 28.49
N ILE A 72 25.72 4.90 29.14
CA ILE A 72 26.24 6.07 28.45
C ILE A 72 27.35 5.55 27.55
N SER A 73 27.01 5.26 26.30
CA SER A 73 28.01 5.04 25.26
C SER A 73 28.63 6.41 25.03
N GLU A 74 29.91 6.55 25.37
CA GLU A 74 30.71 7.67 24.88
C GLU A 74 30.57 7.66 23.35
N ALA A 75 30.05 8.75 22.79
CA ALA A 75 29.94 8.87 21.34
C ALA A 75 31.37 8.90 20.78
N PRO A 76 31.71 8.10 19.75
CA PRO A 76 33.04 8.16 19.17
C PRO A 76 33.26 9.58 18.64
N THR A 77 34.30 10.26 19.13
CA THR A 77 34.71 11.56 18.62
C THR A 77 35.08 11.41 17.16
N LEU A 78 34.26 11.92 16.25
CA LEU A 78 34.57 11.91 14.83
C LEU A 78 35.69 12.91 14.57
N ASP A 79 36.91 12.40 14.34
CA ASP A 79 38.07 13.20 13.92
C ASP A 79 37.88 13.63 12.46
N PHE A 80 37.17 14.74 12.26
CA PHE A 80 37.02 15.37 10.95
C PHE A 80 38.31 16.10 10.58
N ARG A 81 39.33 15.35 10.16
CA ARG A 81 40.51 15.98 9.55
C ARG A 81 40.09 16.63 8.22
N PRO A 82 40.40 17.92 8.01
CA PRO A 82 40.15 18.54 6.72
C PRO A 82 40.89 17.76 5.63
N TRP A 83 40.17 17.37 4.59
CA TRP A 83 40.75 16.67 3.46
C TRP A 83 41.81 17.55 2.80
N SER A 84 43.06 17.07 2.78
CA SER A 84 44.16 17.77 2.11
C SER A 84 43.99 17.81 0.59
N ARG A 85 43.18 16.90 0.03
CA ARG A 85 42.78 16.87 -1.39
C ARG A 85 41.34 16.33 -1.52
N PRO A 86 40.52 16.88 -2.44
CA PRO A 86 39.20 16.33 -2.71
C PRO A 86 39.32 14.91 -3.31
N PRO A 87 38.40 13.99 -2.99
CA PRO A 87 38.38 12.65 -3.54
C PRO A 87 38.24 12.76 -5.05
N GLY A 88 39.05 11.97 -5.76
CA GLY A 88 38.98 11.88 -7.21
C GLY A 88 37.59 11.45 -7.67
N ARG A 89 37.28 11.71 -8.94
CA ARG A 89 36.06 11.17 -9.55
C ARG A 89 36.08 9.64 -9.42
N GLY A 90 34.95 9.07 -8.99
CA GLY A 90 34.75 7.63 -9.02
C GLY A 90 34.92 7.08 -10.44
N PRO A 91 35.16 5.76 -10.57
CA PRO A 91 35.29 5.13 -11.88
C PRO A 91 34.02 5.36 -12.73
N PRO A 92 34.14 5.43 -14.06
CA PRO A 92 32.98 5.58 -14.94
C PRO A 92 32.00 4.41 -14.73
N PRO A 93 30.69 4.64 -14.92
CA PRO A 93 29.69 3.57 -14.86
C PRO A 93 30.07 2.43 -15.80
N ARG A 94 30.02 1.17 -15.31
CA ARG A 94 30.16 0.01 -16.18
C ARG A 94 28.90 -0.09 -17.03
N GLY A 95 29.06 -0.19 -18.34
CA GLY A 95 27.95 -0.39 -19.27
C GLY A 95 27.20 -1.70 -18.99
N PRO A 96 25.99 -1.86 -19.52
CA PRO A 96 25.23 -3.10 -19.41
C PRO A 96 26.00 -4.28 -20.03
N PRO A 97 25.76 -5.53 -19.57
CA PRO A 97 26.37 -6.71 -20.17
C PRO A 97 26.01 -6.83 -21.65
N ALA A 98 26.99 -7.11 -22.50
CA ALA A 98 26.74 -7.38 -23.92
C ALA A 98 26.04 -8.74 -24.08
N PHE A 99 24.87 -8.74 -24.71
CA PHE A 99 24.21 -9.97 -25.14
C PHE A 99 24.85 -10.43 -26.45
N ASN A 100 25.94 -11.18 -26.37
CA ASN A 100 26.40 -11.97 -27.51
C ASN A 100 25.53 -13.24 -27.57
N GLN A 101 24.54 -13.25 -28.46
CA GLN A 101 23.91 -14.45 -29.02
C GLN A 101 23.72 -14.26 -30.52
#